data_AF-A0A6I9WTJ7-F1
#
_entry.id   AF-A0A6I9WTJ7-F1
#
_cell.length_a   1.000
_cell.length_b   1.000
_cell.length_c   1.000
_cell.angle_alpha   90.00
_cell.angle_beta   90.00
_cell.angle_gamma   90.00
#
_symmetry.space_group_name_H-M   'P 1'
#
loop_
_entity.id
_entity.type
_entity.pdbx_description
1 polymer ?
#
loop_
_entity_poly.entity_id
_entity_poly.type
_entity_poly.pdbx_seq_one_letter_code
_entity_poly.pdbx_strand_id
1 'polypeptide(L)'
;MSSAKSIFKVSEFVATQWIKKNRTFAHAYRMISIGVSTSGRKLRFSFHSILSTTFKMVNVPKQRRTFCKKCKVHKNHKVTQYKKSKERHASQGRRRYDRKQQGFGGQTKPIFRKRYIINCRIKYYI
;
A
#
# COMPACT_ATOMS: atom_id res chain seq x y z
N MET A 1 37.53 -38.74 -0.97
CA MET A 1 37.88 -37.63 -0.06
C MET A 1 38.44 -36.48 -0.89
N SER A 2 38.13 -35.24 -0.51
CA SER A 2 38.62 -33.96 -1.09
C SER A 2 38.03 -33.49 -2.42
N SER A 3 36.86 -32.86 -2.42
CA SER A 3 36.57 -31.76 -3.37
C SER A 3 35.45 -30.80 -2.93
N ALA A 4 35.22 -30.61 -1.62
CA ALA A 4 34.11 -29.78 -1.13
C ALA A 4 34.51 -28.75 -0.05
N LYS A 5 35.80 -28.40 0.04
CA LYS A 5 36.32 -27.48 1.07
C LYS A 5 36.74 -26.09 0.57
N SER A 6 36.75 -25.81 -0.73
CA SER A 6 37.24 -24.52 -1.25
C SER A 6 36.14 -23.48 -1.58
N ILE A 7 34.88 -23.89 -1.72
CA ILE A 7 33.80 -22.97 -2.15
C ILE A 7 33.16 -22.20 -0.97
N PHE A 8 33.28 -22.70 0.26
CA PHE A 8 32.62 -22.08 1.43
C PHE A 8 33.35 -20.87 2.04
N LYS A 9 34.56 -20.52 1.56
CA LYS A 9 35.37 -19.44 2.17
C LYS A 9 35.24 -18.07 1.53
N VAL A 10 34.56 -17.93 0.38
CA VAL A 10 34.39 -16.62 -0.28
C VAL A 10 33.13 -15.88 0.21
N SER A 11 32.15 -16.58 0.78
CA SER A 11 30.86 -15.98 1.21
C SER A 11 30.90 -15.29 2.58
N GLU A 12 31.85 -15.61 3.46
CA GLU A 12 31.97 -14.98 4.79
C GLU A 12 32.65 -13.60 4.77
N PHE A 13 33.44 -13.29 3.72
CA PHE A 13 34.22 -12.05 3.68
C PHE A 13 33.41 -10.83 3.20
N VAL A 14 32.32 -11.02 2.46
CA VAL A 14 31.43 -9.92 2.03
C VAL A 14 30.38 -9.58 3.09
N ALA A 15 29.98 -10.56 3.92
CA ALA A 15 28.98 -10.38 4.97
C ALA A 15 29.48 -9.54 6.16
N THR A 16 30.79 -9.57 6.44
CA THR A 16 31.37 -8.85 7.59
C THR A 16 31.65 -7.37 7.32
N GLN A 17 31.67 -6.92 6.06
CA GLN A 17 31.87 -5.51 5.71
C GLN A 17 30.58 -4.69 5.63
N TRP A 18 29.41 -5.31 5.47
CA TRP A 18 28.13 -4.59 5.43
C TRP A 18 27.59 -4.25 6.83
N ILE A 19 28.01 -4.98 7.87
CA ILE A 19 27.54 -4.81 9.26
C ILE A 19 28.18 -3.59 9.97
N LYS A 20 29.28 -3.02 9.46
CA LYS A 20 29.90 -1.82 10.05
C LYS A 20 29.28 -0.49 9.61
N LYS A 21 28.40 -0.46 8.60
CA LYS A 21 27.86 0.80 8.04
C LYS A 21 26.44 1.19 8.51
N ASN A 22 25.78 0.38 9.36
CA ASN A 22 24.48 0.68 9.93
C ASN A 22 24.48 0.51 11.46
N ARG A 23 24.91 1.56 12.16
CA ARG A 23 25.02 1.65 13.63
C ARG A 23 23.66 1.83 14.32
N THR A 24 22.61 1.20 13.81
CA THR A 24 21.24 1.18 14.39
C THR A 24 20.62 -0.21 14.42
N PHE A 25 21.40 -1.27 14.15
CA PHE A 25 20.89 -2.66 14.16
C PHE A 25 21.61 -3.62 15.12
N ALA A 26 22.52 -3.12 15.97
CA ALA A 26 23.27 -3.95 16.91
C ALA A 26 22.53 -4.24 18.24
N HIS A 27 21.45 -3.51 18.55
CA HIS A 27 20.70 -3.68 19.81
C HIS A 27 19.50 -4.64 19.70
N ALA A 28 19.17 -5.11 18.49
CA ALA A 28 17.97 -5.91 18.24
C ALA A 28 18.19 -7.43 18.31
N TYR A 29 19.44 -7.91 18.30
CA TYR A 29 19.76 -9.35 18.27
C TYR A 29 20.39 -9.88 19.56
N ARG A 30 20.06 -9.28 20.71
CA ARG A 30 20.45 -9.80 22.03
C ARG A 30 19.29 -10.00 22.99
N MET A 31 18.07 -10.21 22.47
CA MET A 31 16.89 -10.55 23.29
C MET A 31 15.97 -11.55 22.56
N ILE A 32 16.52 -12.57 21.91
CA ILE A 32 15.75 -13.72 21.42
C ILE A 32 16.49 -15.01 21.78
N SER A 33 16.63 -15.25 23.08
CA SER A 33 16.96 -16.55 23.67
C SER A 33 16.55 -16.48 25.13
N ILE A 34 15.40 -17.08 25.49
CA ILE A 34 15.08 -17.79 26.75
C ILE A 34 13.59 -18.17 26.67
N GLY A 35 13.29 -19.45 26.91
CA GLY A 35 11.98 -19.87 27.44
C GLY A 35 11.03 -20.59 26.49
N VAL A 36 11.36 -21.84 26.14
CA VAL A 36 10.35 -22.85 25.82
C VAL A 36 9.66 -23.23 27.13
N SER A 37 8.35 -23.00 27.25
CA SER A 37 7.53 -23.71 28.24
C SER A 37 6.09 -23.86 27.76
N THR A 38 5.60 -25.08 27.92
CA THR A 38 4.35 -25.65 27.43
C THR A 38 3.14 -25.12 28.20
N SER A 39 2.10 -24.69 27.49
CA SER A 39 0.70 -24.91 27.90
C SER A 39 -0.26 -24.39 26.83
N GLY A 40 -1.15 -25.26 26.36
CA GLY A 40 -2.14 -24.95 25.35
C GLY A 40 -3.12 -23.88 25.84
N ARG A 41 -3.03 -22.68 25.26
CA ARG A 41 -4.12 -21.71 25.20
C ARG A 41 -4.14 -21.09 23.82
N LYS A 42 -5.30 -21.18 23.17
CA LYS A 42 -5.60 -20.70 21.82
C LYS A 42 -5.49 -19.18 21.79
N LEU A 43 -4.29 -18.66 21.58
CA LEU A 43 -4.06 -17.23 21.40
C LEU A 43 -4.58 -16.83 20.03
N ARG A 44 -5.64 -16.01 20.01
CA ARG A 44 -5.99 -15.21 18.83
C ARG A 44 -4.74 -14.41 18.47
N PHE A 45 -4.08 -14.79 17.39
CA PHE A 45 -3.05 -13.97 16.78
C PHE A 45 -3.70 -12.70 16.24
N SER A 46 -3.78 -11.67 17.08
CA SER A 46 -3.99 -10.30 16.63
C SER A 46 -2.72 -9.88 15.89
N PHE A 47 -2.64 -10.26 14.62
CA PHE A 47 -1.77 -9.61 13.64
C PHE A 47 -2.28 -8.17 13.44
N HIS A 48 -2.00 -7.28 14.40
CA HIS A 48 -1.96 -5.85 14.09
C HIS A 48 -0.72 -5.65 13.21
N SER A 49 -0.97 -5.79 11.91
CA SER A 49 -0.05 -5.49 10.82
C SER A 49 0.58 -4.11 11.02
N ILE A 50 1.86 -4.10 11.38
CA ILE A 50 2.68 -2.89 11.37
C ILE A 50 3.05 -2.61 9.90
N LEU A 51 2.16 -1.92 9.21
CA LEU A 51 2.45 -1.16 7.98
C LEU A 51 1.49 0.03 7.94
N SER A 52 1.62 0.91 8.95
CA SER A 52 1.05 2.26 8.87
C SER A 52 1.92 3.06 7.90
N THR A 53 1.63 2.92 6.61
CA THR A 53 2.14 3.83 5.57
C THR A 53 1.71 5.24 5.96
N THR A 54 2.66 6.07 6.38
CA THR A 54 2.42 7.46 6.73
C THR A 54 2.04 8.23 5.47
N PHE A 55 0.75 8.34 5.21
CA PHE A 55 0.22 9.27 4.21
C PHE A 55 0.75 10.66 4.58
N LYS A 56 1.57 11.29 3.72
CA LYS A 56 1.91 12.71 3.85
C LYS A 56 0.60 13.51 3.78
N MET A 57 0.07 13.89 4.94
CA MET A 57 -1.15 14.68 5.07
C MET A 57 -0.83 16.12 4.67
N VAL A 58 -1.04 16.47 3.40
CA VAL A 58 -0.90 17.86 2.93
C VAL A 58 -2.09 18.66 3.46
N ASN A 59 -1.82 19.74 4.19
CA ASN A 59 -2.84 20.66 4.68
C ASN A 59 -3.31 21.57 3.54
N VAL A 60 -4.62 21.54 3.24
CA VAL A 60 -5.25 22.36 2.19
C VAL A 60 -6.24 23.31 2.86
N PRO A 61 -6.22 24.62 2.53
CA PRO A 61 -7.14 25.58 3.15
C PRO A 61 -8.59 25.25 2.82
N LYS A 62 -9.48 25.39 3.81
CA LYS A 62 -10.92 25.11 3.68
C LYS A 62 -11.64 26.08 2.73
N GLN A 63 -11.08 27.27 2.53
CA GLN A 63 -11.57 28.28 1.59
C GLN A 63 -10.43 28.86 0.75
N ARG A 64 -10.68 29.13 -0.53
CA ARG A 64 -9.70 29.74 -1.44
C ARG A 64 -10.35 30.80 -2.32
N ARG A 65 -9.68 31.96 -2.51
CA ARG A 65 -10.05 32.96 -3.52
C ARG A 65 -9.63 32.48 -4.90
N THR A 66 -10.60 32.20 -5.77
CA THR A 66 -10.34 31.77 -7.15
C THR A 66 -11.39 32.33 -8.11
N PHE A 67 -11.07 32.29 -9.40
CA PHE A 67 -11.96 32.76 -10.45
C PHE A 67 -13.16 31.82 -10.63
N CYS A 68 -14.37 32.36 -10.48
CA CYS A 68 -15.59 31.64 -10.78
C CYS A 68 -15.95 31.79 -12.27
N LYS A 69 -15.95 30.68 -13.02
CA LYS A 69 -16.31 30.70 -14.45
C LYS A 69 -17.74 31.18 -14.72
N LYS A 70 -18.68 30.97 -13.79
CA LYS A 70 -20.08 31.39 -13.94
C LYS A 70 -20.27 32.88 -13.63
N CYS A 71 -19.65 33.37 -12.55
CA CYS A 71 -19.80 34.76 -12.12
C CYS A 71 -18.81 35.73 -12.80
N LYS A 72 -17.78 35.22 -13.49
CA LYS A 72 -16.69 36.00 -14.11
C LYS A 72 -15.92 36.92 -13.15
N VAL A 73 -15.96 36.62 -11.86
CA VAL A 73 -15.25 37.36 -10.80
C VAL A 73 -14.58 36.40 -9.81
N HIS A 74 -13.56 36.88 -9.09
CA HIS A 74 -12.90 36.11 -8.05
C HIS A 74 -13.72 36.14 -6.75
N LYS A 75 -14.06 34.97 -6.21
CA LYS A 75 -14.82 34.83 -4.97
C LYS A 75 -14.16 33.83 -4.02
N ASN A 76 -14.56 33.83 -2.76
CA ASN A 76 -14.18 32.78 -1.80
C ASN A 76 -14.99 31.52 -2.10
N HIS A 77 -14.29 30.42 -2.36
CA HIS A 77 -14.88 29.12 -2.64
C HIS A 77 -14.57 28.11 -1.53
N LYS A 78 -15.55 27.27 -1.18
CA LYS A 78 -15.35 26.18 -0.22
C LYS A 78 -14.64 25.02 -0.90
N VAL A 79 -13.46 24.68 -0.40
CA VAL A 79 -12.68 23.56 -0.94
C VAL A 79 -13.12 22.26 -0.30
N THR A 80 -13.47 21.28 -1.13
CA THR A 80 -13.79 19.92 -0.67
C THR A 80 -13.00 18.88 -1.45
N GLN A 81 -12.70 17.75 -0.83
CA GLN A 81 -12.00 16.66 -1.49
C GLN A 81 -12.97 15.86 -2.36
N TYR A 82 -12.61 15.61 -3.62
CA TYR A 82 -13.38 14.69 -4.44
C TYR A 82 -13.25 13.27 -3.90
N LYS A 83 -14.39 12.60 -3.76
CA LYS A 83 -14.47 11.16 -3.55
C LYS A 83 -15.23 10.55 -4.73
N LYS A 84 -14.68 9.47 -5.28
CA LYS A 84 -15.36 8.71 -6.32
C LYS A 84 -16.60 8.05 -5.69
N SER A 85 -17.76 8.26 -6.28
CA SER A 85 -19.00 7.60 -5.87
C SER A 85 -19.03 6.14 -6.31
N LYS A 86 -19.97 5.36 -5.74
CA LYS A 86 -20.28 4.01 -6.20
C LYS A 86 -20.77 4.06 -7.66
N GLU A 87 -20.38 3.07 -8.45
CA GLU A 87 -20.86 2.93 -9.82
C GLU A 87 -22.37 2.65 -9.87
N ARG A 88 -23.07 3.28 -10.81
CA ARG A 88 -24.51 3.06 -11.04
C ARG A 88 -24.75 1.85 -11.95
N HIS A 89 -25.59 0.91 -11.51
CA HIS A 89 -25.96 -0.30 -12.26
C HIS A 89 -26.68 -0.02 -13.59
N ALA A 90 -27.52 1.02 -13.64
CA ALA A 90 -28.26 1.40 -14.85
C ALA A 90 -27.38 2.00 -15.96
N SER A 91 -26.08 2.25 -15.71
CA SER A 91 -25.18 2.75 -16.74
C SER A 91 -25.07 1.74 -17.91
N GLN A 92 -25.00 2.24 -19.14
CA GLN A 92 -24.97 1.38 -20.34
C GLN A 92 -23.78 0.42 -20.32
N GLY A 93 -22.61 0.89 -19.87
CA GLY A 93 -21.40 0.08 -19.71
C GLY A 93 -21.61 -1.10 -18.75
N ARG A 94 -22.22 -0.81 -17.59
CA ARG A 94 -22.49 -1.82 -16.57
C ARG A 94 -23.55 -2.83 -17.01
N ARG A 95 -24.67 -2.37 -17.59
CA ARG A 95 -25.70 -3.25 -18.17
C ARG A 95 -25.12 -4.20 -19.22
N ARG A 96 -24.26 -3.69 -20.10
CA ARG A 96 -23.56 -4.51 -21.10
C ARG A 96 -22.63 -5.54 -20.46
N TYR A 97 -21.91 -5.15 -19.42
CA TYR A 97 -21.00 -6.05 -18.69
C TYR A 97 -21.77 -7.15 -17.95
N ASP A 98 -22.85 -6.80 -17.24
CA ASP A 98 -23.66 -7.77 -16.49
C ASP A 98 -24.32 -8.78 -17.44
N ARG A 99 -24.85 -8.35 -18.60
CA ARG A 99 -25.36 -9.27 -19.64
C ARG A 99 -24.26 -10.14 -20.24
N LYS A 100 -23.05 -9.60 -20.45
CA LYS A 100 -21.91 -10.38 -20.96
C LYS A 100 -21.44 -11.41 -19.93
N GLN A 101 -21.58 -11.11 -18.66
CA GLN A 101 -21.10 -11.93 -17.55
C GLN A 101 -22.03 -13.10 -17.21
N GLN A 102 -23.29 -13.06 -17.67
CA GLN A 102 -24.27 -14.13 -17.49
C GLN A 102 -23.95 -15.36 -18.36
N GLY A 103 -24.19 -16.56 -17.82
CA GLY A 103 -23.97 -17.83 -18.51
C GLY A 103 -22.65 -18.51 -18.12
N PHE A 104 -22.21 -19.47 -18.93
CA PHE A 104 -20.95 -20.19 -18.76
C PHE A 104 -19.83 -19.45 -19.52
N GLY A 105 -18.58 -19.55 -19.04
CA GLY A 105 -17.43 -18.87 -19.67
C GLY A 105 -16.59 -17.99 -18.74
N GLY A 106 -16.88 -17.98 -17.43
CA GLY A 106 -16.02 -17.35 -16.43
C GLY A 106 -15.91 -15.84 -16.56
N GLN A 107 -14.73 -15.28 -16.33
CA GLN A 107 -14.51 -13.83 -16.30
C GLN A 107 -14.38 -13.24 -17.72
N THR A 108 -15.28 -12.35 -18.11
CA THR A 108 -15.40 -11.90 -19.51
C THR A 108 -14.63 -10.63 -19.89
N LYS A 109 -14.05 -9.93 -18.91
CA LYS A 109 -13.17 -8.75 -19.10
C LYS A 109 -11.91 -8.86 -18.24
N PRO A 110 -10.75 -8.40 -18.74
CA PRO A 110 -9.50 -8.49 -18.00
C PRO A 110 -9.55 -7.65 -16.72
N ILE A 111 -9.12 -8.25 -15.61
CA ILE A 111 -8.90 -7.55 -14.35
C ILE A 111 -7.45 -7.08 -14.34
N PHE A 112 -7.23 -5.80 -14.03
CA PHE A 112 -5.89 -5.25 -13.90
C PHE A 112 -5.23 -5.75 -12.61
N ARG A 113 -4.16 -6.55 -12.71
CA ARG A 113 -3.51 -7.23 -11.57
C ARG A 113 -2.27 -6.53 -11.02
N LYS A 114 -1.47 -5.87 -11.87
CA LYS A 114 -0.19 -5.28 -11.47
C LYS A 114 -0.35 -3.80 -11.13
N ARG A 115 -0.50 -3.45 -9.85
CA ARG A 115 -0.56 -2.05 -9.41
C ARG A 115 0.83 -1.53 -9.05
N TYR A 116 1.40 -0.68 -9.91
CA TYR A 116 2.69 -0.01 -9.67
C TYR A 116 2.53 1.43 -9.13
N ILE A 117 1.31 1.98 -9.15
CA ILE A 117 1.03 3.32 -8.60
C ILE A 117 0.42 3.16 -7.21
N ILE A 118 1.19 3.54 -6.19
CA ILE A 118 0.78 3.51 -4.78
C ILE A 118 -0.18 4.68 -4.50
N ASN A 119 0.15 5.87 -5.01
CA ASN A 119 -0.54 7.13 -4.68
C ASN A 119 -1.63 7.49 -5.69
N CYS A 120 -2.85 7.76 -5.19
CA CYS A 120 -3.91 8.35 -6.00
C CYS A 120 -3.73 9.88 -6.04
N ARG A 121 -3.79 10.48 -7.24
CA ARG A 121 -3.80 11.95 -7.37
C ARG A 121 -5.05 12.51 -6.68
N ILE A 122 -4.86 13.33 -5.66
CA ILE A 122 -5.96 13.96 -4.95
C ILE A 122 -6.57 15.05 -5.84
N LYS A 123 -7.87 14.96 -6.07
CA LYS A 123 -8.64 15.99 -6.78
C LYS A 123 -9.47 16.77 -5.76
N TYR A 124 -9.44 18.08 -5.84
CA TYR A 124 -10.24 18.98 -5.02
C TYR A 124 -11.23 19.73 -5.91
N TYR A 125 -12.42 19.98 -5.38
CA TYR A 125 -13.39 20.88 -5.99
C TYR A 125 -13.37 22.23 -5.28
N ILE A 126 -13.64 23.27 -6.07
CA ILE A 126 -13.68 24.69 -5.71
C ILE A 126 -15.04 25.23 -6.19
#